data_AF-A0A257VUP3-F1
#
_entry.id   AF-A0A257VUP3-F1
#
_cell.length_a   1.000
_cell.length_b   1.000
_cell.length_c   1.000
_cell.angle_alpha   90.00
_cell.angle_beta   90.00
_cell.angle_gamma   90.00
#
_symmetry.space_group_name_H-M   'P 1'
#
loop_
_entity.id
_entity.type
_entity.pdbx_description
1 polymer ?
#
loop_
_entity_poly.entity_id
_entity_poly.type
_entity_poly.pdbx_seq_one_letter_code
_entity_poly.pdbx_strand_id
1 'polypeptide(L)'
;MDLVSLYVDQHPNGDLTEDRAKRFPGMKVYPTIAEALTSGTGKLAVDGVMLVGEHGKYERNEKGQTKYPRYEFFKEIVKVFEASGKVVPVFNDKHLSWNWEWAKEMYDTARRMKFPLMAGSSLPVTWRTPSLEFPAGARVEEAMCVCYGGVDSYDFHGLETTQGMVERRRGGEAGVEWVQAYRGENFWKAYQEKVWPTELVEAALCRSHTLVPAREGFNNIFPTLNDMKRIVKNPVAYRYKHADGLMSTMILMSGLLRDDRDRL
;
A
#
# COMPACT_ATOMS: atom_id res chain seq x y z
N MET A 1 -11.75 19.75 4.76
CA MET A 1 -10.91 19.60 3.55
C MET A 1 -11.87 19.45 2.39
N ASP A 2 -11.66 20.21 1.33
CA ASP A 2 -12.54 20.22 0.16
C ASP A 2 -11.77 19.76 -1.07
N LEU A 3 -12.38 18.93 -1.92
CA LEU A 3 -11.84 18.58 -3.24
C LEU A 3 -12.34 19.61 -4.26
N VAL A 4 -11.50 20.59 -4.58
CA VAL A 4 -11.88 21.75 -5.41
C VAL A 4 -11.63 21.56 -6.91
N SER A 5 -10.68 20.68 -7.26
CA SER A 5 -10.33 20.40 -8.65
C SER A 5 -9.90 18.94 -8.83
N LEU A 6 -10.11 18.42 -10.04
CA LEU A 6 -9.80 17.05 -10.39
C LEU A 6 -9.26 16.98 -11.83
N TYR A 7 -8.24 16.18 -12.04
CA TYR A 7 -7.82 15.71 -13.36
C TYR A 7 -7.93 14.18 -13.37
N VAL A 8 -8.42 13.61 -14.48
CA VAL A 8 -8.59 12.17 -14.66
C VAL A 8 -7.97 11.81 -16.01
N ASP A 9 -7.01 10.89 -16.02
CA ASP A 9 -6.27 10.50 -17.24
C ASP A 9 -7.12 9.63 -18.18
N GLN A 10 -7.96 8.75 -17.61
CA GLN A 10 -8.73 7.77 -18.38
C GLN A 10 -10.19 7.75 -17.95
N HIS A 11 -11.10 7.74 -18.92
CA HIS A 11 -12.55 7.67 -18.71
C HIS A 11 -13.13 6.37 -19.31
N PRO A 12 -12.94 5.21 -18.65
CA PRO A 12 -13.55 3.96 -19.10
C PRO A 12 -15.07 3.96 -18.93
N ASN A 13 -15.75 2.97 -19.53
CA ASN A 13 -17.18 2.77 -19.33
C ASN A 13 -17.50 2.59 -17.83
N GLY A 14 -18.45 3.37 -17.31
CA GLY A 14 -18.83 3.35 -15.89
C GLY A 14 -17.97 4.24 -14.99
N ASP A 15 -17.08 5.06 -15.56
CA ASP A 15 -16.37 6.11 -14.83
C ASP A 15 -17.36 7.02 -14.07
N LEU A 16 -17.02 7.34 -12.82
CA LEU A 16 -17.88 8.10 -11.92
C LEU A 16 -17.64 9.61 -12.00
N THR A 17 -16.66 10.07 -12.79
CA THR A 17 -16.23 11.48 -12.78
C THR A 17 -17.38 12.45 -13.06
N GLU A 18 -18.19 12.20 -14.10
CA GLU A 18 -19.32 13.07 -14.42
C GLU A 18 -20.41 13.09 -13.33
N ASP A 19 -20.74 11.93 -12.76
CA ASP A 19 -21.72 11.83 -11.67
C ASP A 19 -21.21 12.58 -10.43
N ARG A 20 -19.93 12.41 -10.07
CA ARG A 20 -19.33 13.13 -8.94
C ARG A 20 -19.27 14.64 -9.19
N ALA A 21 -18.89 15.09 -10.38
CA ALA A 21 -18.88 16.51 -10.73
C ALA A 21 -20.29 17.14 -10.64
N LYS A 22 -21.34 16.41 -11.04
CA LYS A 22 -22.74 16.87 -10.90
C LYS A 22 -23.18 16.95 -9.43
N ARG A 23 -22.77 15.98 -8.59
CA ARG A 23 -23.12 15.95 -7.16
C ARG A 23 -22.36 16.99 -6.32
N PHE A 24 -21.18 17.40 -6.76
CA PHE A 24 -20.32 18.32 -6.04
C PHE A 24 -19.93 19.51 -6.93
N PRO A 25 -20.81 20.53 -7.09
CA PRO A 25 -20.58 21.66 -8.00
C PRO A 25 -19.34 22.51 -7.70
N GLY A 26 -18.80 22.41 -6.47
CA GLY A 26 -17.54 23.06 -6.08
C GLY A 26 -16.29 22.36 -6.62
N MET A 27 -16.41 21.12 -7.09
CA MET A 27 -15.31 20.36 -7.69
C MET A 27 -15.33 20.53 -9.22
N LYS A 28 -14.27 21.10 -9.77
CA LYS A 28 -14.13 21.27 -11.23
C LYS A 28 -13.20 20.22 -11.83
N VAL A 29 -13.63 19.60 -12.92
CA VAL A 29 -12.79 18.67 -13.70
C VAL A 29 -12.06 19.47 -14.78
N TYR A 30 -10.74 19.31 -14.84
CA TYR A 30 -9.87 19.99 -15.79
C TYR A 30 -9.20 18.98 -16.72
N PRO A 31 -8.93 19.35 -17.99
CA PRO A 31 -8.33 18.44 -18.97
C PRO A 31 -6.83 18.23 -18.75
N THR A 32 -6.17 19.01 -17.89
CA THR A 32 -4.75 18.84 -17.57
C THR A 32 -4.47 18.99 -16.07
N ILE A 33 -3.40 18.35 -15.59
CA ILE A 33 -2.89 18.53 -14.23
C ILE A 33 -2.58 20.00 -13.96
N ALA A 34 -1.96 20.70 -14.92
CA ALA A 34 -1.60 22.10 -14.76
C ALA A 34 -2.83 23.00 -14.53
N GLU A 35 -3.91 22.79 -15.30
CA GLU A 35 -5.14 23.53 -15.10
C GLU A 35 -5.86 23.14 -13.80
N ALA A 36 -5.84 21.86 -13.40
CA ALA A 36 -6.39 21.44 -12.12
C ALA A 36 -5.69 22.12 -10.93
N LEU A 37 -4.37 22.27 -10.99
CA LEU A 37 -3.58 22.92 -9.92
C LEU A 37 -3.68 24.44 -9.92
N THR A 38 -3.93 25.05 -11.07
CA THR A 38 -3.93 26.51 -11.23
C THR A 38 -5.33 27.11 -11.34
N SER A 39 -6.36 26.26 -11.44
CA SER A 39 -7.73 26.64 -11.80
C SER A 39 -7.82 27.45 -13.10
N GLY A 40 -6.87 27.24 -14.03
CA GLY A 40 -6.75 27.98 -15.29
C GLY A 40 -6.13 29.38 -15.17
N THR A 41 -5.69 29.80 -13.97
CA THR A 41 -5.12 31.14 -13.74
C THR A 41 -3.62 31.23 -14.04
N GLY A 42 -2.97 30.09 -14.33
CA GLY A 42 -1.53 30.00 -14.55
C GLY A 42 -0.67 30.07 -13.28
N LYS A 43 -1.26 30.20 -12.09
CA LYS A 43 -0.57 30.13 -10.78
C LYS A 43 -1.25 29.12 -9.88
N LEU A 44 -0.45 28.44 -9.05
CA LEU A 44 -0.93 27.47 -8.06
C LEU A 44 -2.07 28.07 -7.21
N ALA A 45 -3.22 27.39 -7.20
CA ALA A 45 -4.48 27.84 -6.64
C ALA A 45 -5.11 26.84 -5.64
N VAL A 46 -4.35 25.84 -5.21
CA VAL A 46 -4.76 24.80 -4.24
C VAL A 46 -3.81 24.80 -3.05
N ASP A 47 -4.24 24.27 -1.91
CA ASP A 47 -3.44 24.17 -0.66
C ASP A 47 -2.75 22.82 -0.47
N GLY A 48 -3.03 21.85 -1.35
CA GLY A 48 -2.46 20.50 -1.30
C GLY A 48 -2.81 19.70 -2.54
N VAL A 49 -2.06 18.63 -2.80
CA VAL A 49 -2.27 17.75 -3.96
C VAL A 49 -2.40 16.30 -3.50
N MET A 50 -3.42 15.61 -4.01
CA MET A 50 -3.58 14.18 -3.88
C MET A 50 -3.33 13.53 -5.25
N LEU A 51 -2.19 12.86 -5.38
CA LEU A 51 -1.80 12.13 -6.59
C LEU A 51 -2.24 10.68 -6.43
N VAL A 52 -3.26 10.27 -7.19
CA VAL A 52 -3.75 8.90 -7.22
C VAL A 52 -3.39 8.26 -8.56
N GLY A 53 -2.43 7.34 -8.52
CA GLY A 53 -2.07 6.46 -9.63
C GLY A 53 -2.53 5.05 -9.35
N GLU A 54 -3.84 4.84 -9.22
CA GLU A 54 -4.47 3.55 -8.96
C GLU A 54 -5.52 3.31 -10.04
N HIS A 55 -5.61 2.08 -10.54
CA HIS A 55 -6.47 1.70 -11.67
C HIS A 55 -6.08 2.32 -13.02
N GLY A 56 -6.85 2.02 -14.07
CA GLY A 56 -6.54 2.38 -15.46
C GLY A 56 -5.76 1.30 -16.21
N LYS A 57 -5.63 1.49 -17.52
CA LYS A 57 -4.91 0.59 -18.43
C LYS A 57 -3.56 1.18 -18.77
N TYR A 58 -2.51 0.62 -18.17
CA TYR A 58 -1.12 0.97 -18.44
C TYR A 58 -0.32 -0.29 -18.79
N GLU A 59 0.84 -0.10 -19.39
CA GLU A 59 1.74 -1.21 -19.71
C GLU A 59 2.19 -1.96 -18.46
N ARG A 60 2.46 -3.26 -18.62
CA ARG A 60 3.10 -4.06 -17.59
C ARG A 60 4.53 -4.37 -18.00
N ASN A 61 5.46 -4.32 -17.04
CA ASN A 61 6.85 -4.72 -17.28
C ASN A 61 7.03 -6.25 -17.16
N GLU A 62 8.24 -6.74 -17.44
CA GLU A 62 8.59 -8.17 -17.37
C GLU A 62 8.43 -8.78 -15.98
N LYS A 63 8.49 -7.95 -14.93
CA LYS A 63 8.26 -8.35 -13.53
C LYS A 63 6.76 -8.42 -13.19
N GLY A 64 5.88 -8.07 -14.13
CA GLY A 64 4.43 -8.05 -13.95
C GLY A 64 3.90 -6.78 -13.29
N GLN A 65 4.74 -5.78 -13.06
CA GLN A 65 4.33 -4.52 -12.42
C GLN A 65 3.60 -3.64 -13.43
N THR A 66 2.52 -3.00 -13.02
CA THR A 66 1.83 -2.02 -13.85
C THR A 66 2.55 -0.68 -13.77
N LYS A 67 2.94 -0.12 -14.91
CA LYS A 67 3.65 1.16 -14.99
C LYS A 67 2.70 2.35 -14.78
N TYR A 68 2.14 2.47 -13.57
CA TYR A 68 1.29 3.60 -13.22
C TYR A 68 2.08 4.91 -13.31
N PRO A 69 1.51 5.99 -13.89
CA PRO A 69 2.22 7.21 -14.27
C PRO A 69 2.44 8.17 -13.09
N ARG A 70 2.72 7.64 -11.89
CA ARG A 70 2.85 8.45 -10.67
C ARG A 70 4.00 9.45 -10.75
N TYR A 71 5.13 9.00 -11.30
CA TYR A 71 6.29 9.86 -11.51
C TYR A 71 6.00 10.96 -12.53
N GLU A 72 5.39 10.62 -13.65
CA GLU A 72 5.05 11.54 -14.72
C GLU A 72 4.08 12.62 -14.23
N PHE A 73 3.02 12.23 -13.51
CA PHE A 73 2.09 13.18 -12.90
C PHE A 73 2.77 14.05 -11.84
N PHE A 74 3.67 13.48 -11.05
CA PHE A 74 4.49 14.23 -10.10
C PHE A 74 5.37 15.28 -10.79
N LYS A 75 5.96 14.97 -11.95
CA LYS A 75 6.74 15.94 -12.73
C LYS A 75 5.88 17.10 -13.24
N GLU A 76 4.63 16.85 -13.65
CA GLU A 76 3.70 17.92 -14.02
C GLU A 76 3.33 18.80 -12.82
N ILE A 77 3.13 18.22 -11.63
CA ILE A 77 2.92 18.98 -10.38
C ILE A 77 4.14 19.87 -10.09
N VAL A 78 5.34 19.31 -10.16
CA VAL A 78 6.60 20.04 -9.93
C VAL A 78 6.78 21.19 -10.91
N LYS A 79 6.46 21.02 -12.20
CA LYS A 79 6.50 22.11 -13.19
C LYS A 79 5.60 23.28 -12.79
N VAL A 80 4.39 23.00 -12.29
CA VAL A 80 3.50 24.07 -11.78
C VAL A 80 4.09 24.76 -10.56
N PHE A 81 4.69 24.01 -9.64
CA PHE A 81 5.35 24.57 -8.46
C PHE A 81 6.49 25.52 -8.85
N GLU A 82 7.36 25.10 -9.77
CA GLU A 82 8.46 25.90 -10.30
C GLU A 82 7.95 27.17 -10.99
N ALA A 83 6.97 27.04 -11.90
CA ALA A 83 6.38 28.17 -12.61
C ALA A 83 5.65 29.16 -11.67
N SER A 84 5.05 28.67 -10.60
CA SER A 84 4.31 29.50 -9.63
C SER A 84 5.20 30.12 -8.56
N GLY A 85 6.42 29.62 -8.38
CA GLY A 85 7.28 29.98 -7.24
C GLY A 85 6.68 29.60 -5.88
N LYS A 86 5.75 28.64 -5.86
CA LYS A 86 5.01 28.19 -4.67
C LYS A 86 4.92 26.67 -4.65
N VAL A 87 4.96 26.10 -3.45
CA VAL A 87 4.82 24.67 -3.23
C VAL A 87 3.74 24.40 -2.17
N VAL A 88 3.13 23.23 -2.26
CA VAL A 88 2.13 22.74 -1.29
C VAL A 88 2.40 21.27 -0.95
N PRO A 89 1.88 20.75 0.17
CA PRO A 89 1.97 19.33 0.49
C PRO A 89 1.43 18.44 -0.63
N VAL A 90 2.11 17.32 -0.88
CA VAL A 90 1.69 16.29 -1.85
C VAL A 90 1.55 14.96 -1.13
N PHE A 91 0.38 14.34 -1.26
CA PHE A 91 0.16 12.95 -0.91
C PHE A 91 0.14 12.10 -2.19
N ASN A 92 0.99 11.09 -2.25
CA ASN A 92 1.06 10.12 -3.35
C ASN A 92 0.48 8.79 -2.87
N ASP A 93 -0.68 8.40 -3.40
CA ASP A 93 -1.30 7.13 -3.04
C ASP A 93 -0.37 5.94 -3.42
N LYS A 94 -0.22 4.99 -2.48
CA LYS A 94 0.69 3.82 -2.56
C LYS A 94 2.18 4.22 -2.54
N HIS A 95 3.04 3.37 -3.12
CA HIS A 95 4.45 3.66 -3.33
C HIS A 95 4.67 4.77 -4.38
N LEU A 96 5.79 5.50 -4.28
CA LEU A 96 6.13 6.64 -5.14
C LEU A 96 6.16 6.29 -6.63
N SER A 97 6.94 5.27 -7.00
CA SER A 97 7.08 4.80 -8.39
C SER A 97 7.43 3.31 -8.41
N TRP A 98 7.05 2.62 -9.49
CA TRP A 98 7.47 1.25 -9.77
C TRP A 98 8.97 1.16 -10.09
N ASN A 99 9.59 2.29 -10.46
CA ASN A 99 11.02 2.43 -10.74
C ASN A 99 11.73 3.13 -9.56
N TRP A 100 12.79 2.51 -9.04
CA TRP A 100 13.56 3.02 -7.90
C TRP A 100 14.19 4.39 -8.14
N GLU A 101 14.86 4.59 -9.28
CA GLU A 101 15.52 5.87 -9.60
C GLU A 101 14.50 7.01 -9.66
N TRP A 102 13.32 6.72 -10.21
CA TRP A 102 12.21 7.68 -10.27
C TRP A 102 11.65 7.98 -8.88
N ALA A 103 11.43 6.96 -8.06
CA ALA A 103 10.99 7.15 -6.67
C ALA A 103 11.99 8.00 -5.88
N LYS A 104 13.29 7.74 -6.05
CA LYS A 104 14.37 8.52 -5.43
C LYS A 104 14.37 9.96 -5.93
N GLU A 105 14.22 10.20 -7.23
CA GLU A 105 14.13 11.56 -7.77
C GLU A 105 12.91 12.32 -7.23
N MET A 106 11.76 11.67 -7.06
CA MET A 106 10.57 12.29 -6.44
C MET A 106 10.89 12.77 -5.02
N TYR A 107 11.50 11.90 -4.21
CA TYR A 107 11.93 12.25 -2.85
C TYR A 107 12.96 13.39 -2.84
N ASP A 108 14.03 13.28 -3.64
CA ASP A 108 15.09 14.28 -3.70
C ASP A 108 14.56 15.64 -4.18
N THR A 109 13.61 15.62 -5.13
CA THR A 109 12.94 16.84 -5.62
C THR A 109 12.11 17.48 -4.52
N ALA A 110 11.31 16.71 -3.77
CA ALA A 110 10.55 17.21 -2.63
C ALA A 110 11.45 17.82 -1.55
N ARG A 111 12.58 17.16 -1.25
CA ARG A 111 13.60 17.68 -0.32
C ARG A 111 14.24 18.98 -0.82
N ARG A 112 14.63 19.04 -2.10
CA ARG A 112 15.25 20.23 -2.73
C ARG A 112 14.29 21.43 -2.74
N MET A 113 13.03 21.18 -3.10
CA MET A 113 11.99 22.22 -3.17
C MET A 113 11.30 22.50 -1.84
N LYS A 114 11.59 21.71 -0.80
CA LYS A 114 11.11 21.85 0.57
C LYS A 114 9.59 21.80 0.71
N PHE A 115 8.93 20.89 -0.02
CA PHE A 115 7.51 20.60 0.20
C PHE A 115 7.31 19.27 0.93
N PRO A 116 6.30 19.16 1.80
CA PRO A 116 5.95 17.89 2.42
C PRO A 116 5.49 16.89 1.37
N LEU A 117 6.13 15.72 1.33
CA LEU A 117 5.74 14.60 0.49
C LEU A 117 5.47 13.40 1.39
N MET A 118 4.26 12.85 1.29
CA MET A 118 3.89 11.60 1.93
C MET A 118 3.46 10.60 0.86
N ALA A 119 3.81 9.33 1.05
CA ALA A 119 3.36 8.24 0.22
C ALA A 119 2.94 7.06 1.09
N GLY A 120 1.95 6.32 0.62
CA GLY A 120 1.55 5.07 1.23
C GLY A 120 0.06 4.79 1.07
N SER A 121 -0.41 3.70 1.65
CA SER A 121 -1.83 3.38 1.71
C SER A 121 -2.51 3.89 2.97
N SER A 122 -3.82 3.71 3.05
CA SER A 122 -4.58 4.00 4.26
C SER A 122 -4.45 2.92 5.35
N LEU A 123 -3.77 1.80 5.11
CA LEU A 123 -3.71 0.68 6.04
C LEU A 123 -3.04 1.04 7.38
N PRO A 124 -1.96 1.84 7.42
CA PRO A 124 -1.38 2.30 8.68
C PRO A 124 -2.34 3.11 9.55
N VAL A 125 -3.31 3.80 8.92
CA VAL A 125 -4.26 4.72 9.58
C VAL A 125 -5.69 4.17 9.66
N THR A 126 -5.92 2.93 9.24
CA THR A 126 -7.24 2.31 9.27
C THR A 126 -7.64 1.90 10.69
N TRP A 127 -8.94 1.77 10.92
CA TRP A 127 -9.50 1.19 12.13
C TRP A 127 -9.12 -0.30 12.22
N ARG A 128 -8.86 -0.78 13.43
CA ARG A 128 -8.46 -2.17 13.69
C ARG A 128 -9.51 -2.83 14.57
N THR A 129 -9.76 -4.11 14.33
CA THR A 129 -10.71 -4.92 15.12
C THR A 129 -10.01 -6.17 15.65
N PRO A 130 -9.81 -6.31 16.97
CA PRO A 130 -10.03 -5.29 17.99
C PRO A 130 -9.09 -4.08 17.80
N SER A 131 -9.46 -2.94 18.39
CA SER A 131 -8.58 -1.77 18.40
C SER A 131 -7.31 -2.11 19.18
N LEU A 132 -6.20 -2.25 18.46
CA LEU A 132 -4.91 -2.64 19.01
C LEU A 132 -3.83 -1.78 18.36
N GLU A 133 -2.94 -1.26 19.19
CA GLU A 133 -1.75 -0.57 18.75
C GLU A 133 -0.59 -0.94 19.70
N PHE A 134 0.64 -1.01 19.20
CA PHE A 134 1.78 -1.20 20.08
C PHE A 134 1.95 0.03 20.99
N PRO A 135 2.19 -0.15 22.29
CA PRO A 135 2.58 0.96 23.14
C PRO A 135 3.81 1.68 22.57
N ALA A 136 3.85 3.01 22.68
CA ALA A 136 5.02 3.76 22.25
C ALA A 136 6.26 3.29 23.04
N GLY A 137 7.35 2.97 22.32
CA GLY A 137 8.55 2.41 22.90
C GLY A 137 8.44 0.93 23.30
N ALA A 138 7.44 0.19 22.80
CA ALA A 138 7.33 -1.24 23.03
C ALA A 138 8.60 -1.99 22.57
N ARG A 139 8.91 -3.10 23.24
CA ARG A 139 9.90 -4.05 22.75
C ARG A 139 9.17 -5.05 21.87
N VAL A 140 9.64 -5.18 20.62
CA VAL A 140 9.06 -6.09 19.63
C VAL A 140 10.20 -6.95 19.11
N GLU A 141 10.07 -8.26 19.24
CA GLU A 141 11.08 -9.22 18.78
C GLU A 141 10.76 -9.73 17.38
N GLU A 142 9.47 -9.99 17.12
CA GLU A 142 8.99 -10.45 15.83
C GLU A 142 7.59 -9.90 15.53
N ALA A 143 7.34 -9.53 14.28
CA ALA A 143 6.05 -9.07 13.79
C ALA A 143 5.63 -9.84 12.53
N MET A 144 4.33 -10.07 12.39
CA MET A 144 3.78 -10.79 11.24
C MET A 144 2.50 -10.16 10.73
N CYS A 145 2.36 -10.12 9.41
CA CYS A 145 1.11 -9.84 8.73
C CYS A 145 0.79 -10.97 7.77
N VAL A 146 -0.40 -11.57 7.90
CA VAL A 146 -0.93 -12.52 6.91
C VAL A 146 -2.06 -11.81 6.19
N CYS A 147 -1.97 -11.72 4.88
CA CYS A 147 -2.92 -11.03 4.04
C CYS A 147 -3.20 -11.82 2.75
N TYR A 148 -4.05 -11.27 1.90
CA TYR A 148 -4.39 -11.85 0.60
C TYR A 148 -4.01 -10.89 -0.52
N GLY A 149 -4.13 -11.32 -1.77
CA GLY A 149 -3.92 -10.54 -2.97
C GLY A 149 -2.65 -10.92 -3.73
N GLY A 150 -2.06 -9.96 -4.45
CA GLY A 150 -0.94 -10.21 -5.36
C GLY A 150 0.32 -9.47 -4.98
N VAL A 151 1.42 -9.91 -5.57
CA VAL A 151 2.67 -9.15 -5.63
C VAL A 151 2.44 -7.85 -6.39
N ASP A 152 3.09 -6.76 -5.97
CA ASP A 152 2.94 -5.41 -6.54
C ASP A 152 1.51 -4.85 -6.42
N SER A 153 0.72 -5.37 -5.46
CA SER A 153 -0.64 -4.90 -5.20
C SER A 153 -1.02 -4.95 -3.73
N TYR A 154 -1.16 -6.12 -3.12
CA TYR A 154 -1.54 -6.24 -1.71
C TYR A 154 -0.37 -6.58 -0.80
N ASP A 155 0.72 -7.11 -1.33
CA ASP A 155 1.93 -7.35 -0.55
C ASP A 155 2.47 -6.09 0.12
N PHE A 156 2.47 -4.96 -0.60
CA PHE A 156 2.89 -3.68 -0.02
C PHE A 156 1.91 -3.21 1.07
N HIS A 157 0.61 -3.47 0.94
CA HIS A 157 -0.37 -3.19 2.02
C HIS A 157 -0.05 -3.99 3.28
N GLY A 158 0.33 -5.26 3.14
CA GLY A 158 0.78 -6.09 4.26
C GLY A 158 2.07 -5.57 4.90
N LEU A 159 3.03 -5.12 4.09
CA LEU A 159 4.27 -4.49 4.56
C LEU A 159 3.98 -3.19 5.33
N GLU A 160 3.14 -2.30 4.79
CA GLU A 160 2.79 -1.04 5.46
C GLU A 160 1.98 -1.25 6.73
N THR A 161 1.08 -2.24 6.75
CA THR A 161 0.35 -2.63 7.96
C THR A 161 1.32 -3.06 9.06
N THR A 162 2.33 -3.86 8.68
CA THR A 162 3.39 -4.28 9.60
C THR A 162 4.21 -3.08 10.07
N GLN A 163 4.65 -2.23 9.13
CA GLN A 163 5.45 -1.05 9.40
C GLN A 163 4.75 -0.10 10.38
N GLY A 164 3.48 0.25 10.14
CA GLY A 164 2.70 1.13 11.01
C GLY A 164 2.59 0.65 12.46
N MET A 165 2.68 -0.66 12.69
CA MET A 165 2.71 -1.23 14.04
C MET A 165 4.13 -1.19 14.64
N VAL A 166 5.13 -1.65 13.89
CA VAL A 166 6.50 -1.83 14.42
C VAL A 166 7.28 -0.53 14.53
N GLU A 167 6.93 0.55 13.83
CA GLU A 167 7.64 1.83 13.99
C GLU A 167 7.40 2.50 15.34
N ARG A 168 6.40 2.05 16.10
CA ARG A 168 6.16 2.49 17.47
C ARG A 168 7.11 1.87 18.48
N ARG A 169 7.93 0.89 18.08
CA ARG A 169 8.88 0.20 18.95
C ARG A 169 10.00 1.13 19.43
N ARG A 170 10.68 0.74 20.50
CA ARG A 170 11.86 1.46 20.98
C ARG A 170 12.97 1.45 19.91
N GLY A 171 13.40 2.62 19.47
CA GLY A 171 14.44 2.74 18.46
C GLY A 171 13.95 2.45 17.04
N GLY A 172 12.65 2.62 16.76
CA GLY A 172 12.08 2.55 15.41
C GLY A 172 12.81 3.43 14.39
N GLU A 173 12.43 3.29 13.13
CA GLU A 173 13.08 3.85 11.94
C GLU A 173 14.54 3.38 11.75
N ALA A 174 14.87 2.19 12.27
CA ALA A 174 16.22 1.62 12.20
C ALA A 174 16.64 1.17 10.77
N GLY A 175 15.70 1.03 9.84
CA GLY A 175 15.95 0.52 8.49
C GLY A 175 16.02 -1.02 8.42
N VAL A 176 16.17 -1.53 7.20
CA VAL A 176 16.16 -2.97 6.88
C VAL A 176 17.55 -3.42 6.42
N GLU A 177 18.08 -4.50 7.01
CA GLU A 177 19.38 -5.08 6.64
C GLU A 177 19.26 -5.99 5.42
N TRP A 178 18.22 -6.84 5.40
CA TRP A 178 17.99 -7.79 4.33
C TRP A 178 16.51 -8.16 4.22
N VAL A 179 16.12 -8.60 3.02
CA VAL A 179 14.80 -9.16 2.71
C VAL A 179 15.01 -10.45 1.92
N GLN A 180 14.29 -11.51 2.29
CA GLN A 180 14.23 -12.76 1.54
C GLN A 180 12.79 -13.09 1.16
N ALA A 181 12.58 -13.36 -0.12
CA ALA A 181 11.28 -13.77 -0.67
C ALA A 181 11.20 -15.30 -0.80
N TYR A 182 10.07 -15.87 -0.39
CA TYR A 182 9.73 -17.27 -0.56
C TYR A 182 8.46 -17.39 -1.41
N ARG A 183 8.47 -18.30 -2.39
CA ARG A 183 7.35 -18.53 -3.31
C ARG A 183 7.21 -20.01 -3.64
N GLY A 184 6.00 -20.45 -3.99
CA GLY A 184 5.73 -21.83 -4.43
C GLY A 184 6.22 -22.87 -3.43
N GLU A 185 6.91 -23.91 -3.89
CA GLU A 185 7.42 -24.99 -3.01
C GLU A 185 8.42 -24.48 -1.96
N ASN A 186 9.23 -23.46 -2.27
CA ASN A 186 10.16 -22.88 -1.31
C ASN A 186 9.45 -22.22 -0.13
N PHE A 187 8.25 -21.66 -0.35
CA PHE A 187 7.42 -21.15 0.74
C PHE A 187 6.98 -22.29 1.68
N TRP A 188 6.47 -23.38 1.12
CA TRP A 188 5.98 -24.49 1.92
C TRP A 188 7.10 -25.23 2.66
N LYS A 189 8.28 -25.33 2.05
CA LYS A 189 9.48 -25.83 2.70
C LYS A 189 9.87 -24.93 3.88
N ALA A 190 9.92 -23.61 3.68
CA ALA A 190 10.21 -22.66 4.75
C ALA A 190 9.18 -22.72 5.90
N TYR A 191 7.91 -22.93 5.57
CA TYR A 191 6.85 -23.13 6.56
C TYR A 191 7.09 -24.39 7.40
N GLN A 192 7.47 -25.52 6.78
CA GLN A 192 7.78 -26.76 7.48
C GLN A 192 9.05 -26.68 8.32
N GLU A 193 10.06 -25.96 7.82
CA GLU A 193 11.32 -25.69 8.52
C GLU A 193 11.19 -24.62 9.61
N LYS A 194 10.00 -24.06 9.82
CA LYS A 194 9.71 -23.01 10.81
C LYS A 194 10.63 -21.80 10.67
N VAL A 195 10.88 -21.38 9.42
CA VAL A 195 11.65 -20.16 9.12
C VAL A 195 11.02 -18.94 9.81
N TRP A 196 9.70 -18.93 9.99
CA TRP A 196 8.95 -17.99 10.84
C TRP A 196 8.12 -18.76 11.88
N PRO A 197 7.78 -18.14 13.04
CA PRO A 197 6.98 -18.78 14.08
C PRO A 197 5.60 -19.17 13.56
N THR A 198 5.24 -20.44 13.75
CA THR A 198 3.92 -20.95 13.37
C THR A 198 2.83 -20.31 14.22
N GLU A 199 3.12 -20.02 15.49
CA GLU A 199 2.22 -19.42 16.46
C GLU A 199 1.76 -18.01 16.02
N LEU A 200 2.63 -17.25 15.36
CA LEU A 200 2.25 -15.93 14.80
C LEU A 200 1.36 -16.06 13.56
N VAL A 201 1.58 -17.08 12.72
CA VAL A 201 0.68 -17.37 11.60
C VAL A 201 -0.70 -17.73 12.15
N GLU A 202 -0.73 -18.61 13.14
CA GLU A 202 -1.99 -19.06 13.76
C GLU A 202 -2.73 -17.91 14.42
N ALA A 203 -2.02 -17.06 15.17
CA ALA A 203 -2.60 -15.87 15.78
C ALA A 203 -3.20 -14.91 14.73
N ALA A 204 -2.53 -14.71 13.59
CA ALA A 204 -3.05 -13.88 12.50
C ALA A 204 -4.31 -14.49 11.86
N LEU A 205 -4.29 -15.80 11.56
CA LEU A 205 -5.44 -16.50 10.97
C LEU A 205 -6.66 -16.52 11.91
N CYS A 206 -6.46 -16.67 13.22
CA CYS A 206 -7.53 -16.61 14.21
C CYS A 206 -8.24 -15.25 14.30
N ARG A 207 -7.65 -14.18 13.76
CA ARG A 207 -8.24 -12.84 13.71
C ARG A 207 -8.93 -12.54 12.38
N SER A 208 -8.85 -13.44 11.42
CA SER A 208 -9.52 -13.29 10.14
C SER A 208 -11.02 -13.49 10.29
N HIS A 209 -11.81 -12.56 9.75
CA HIS A 209 -13.28 -12.69 9.69
C HIS A 209 -13.74 -13.43 8.43
N THR A 210 -12.82 -13.68 7.50
CA THR A 210 -13.07 -14.27 6.19
C THR A 210 -12.30 -15.57 5.95
N LEU A 211 -11.77 -16.17 7.03
CA LEU A 211 -11.04 -17.42 6.95
C LEU A 211 -11.88 -18.50 6.27
N VAL A 212 -11.39 -19.03 5.16
CA VAL A 212 -12.06 -20.07 4.40
C VAL A 212 -12.01 -21.37 5.21
N PRO A 213 -13.17 -21.99 5.49
CA PRO A 213 -13.18 -23.25 6.21
C PRO A 213 -12.41 -24.34 5.47
N ALA A 214 -11.66 -25.15 6.22
CA ALA A 214 -10.92 -26.28 5.64
C ALA A 214 -11.82 -27.26 4.88
N ARG A 215 -13.08 -27.41 5.33
CA ARG A 215 -14.09 -28.30 4.73
C ARG A 215 -15.37 -27.54 4.43
N GLU A 216 -15.84 -27.66 3.19
CA GLU A 216 -17.12 -27.07 2.77
C GLU A 216 -18.29 -27.60 3.61
N GLY A 217 -19.19 -26.69 4.01
CA GLY A 217 -20.34 -27.01 4.86
C GLY A 217 -20.06 -27.08 6.37
N PHE A 218 -18.80 -26.91 6.80
CA PHE A 218 -18.44 -26.82 8.22
C PHE A 218 -17.94 -25.42 8.55
N ASN A 219 -18.36 -24.89 9.70
CA ASN A 219 -17.85 -23.61 10.21
C ASN A 219 -16.76 -23.87 11.26
N ASN A 220 -15.80 -22.94 11.37
CA ASN A 220 -14.82 -22.87 12.47
C ASN A 220 -13.76 -23.99 12.53
N ILE A 221 -13.46 -24.68 11.43
CA ILE A 221 -12.31 -25.62 11.38
C ILE A 221 -11.06 -24.84 11.00
N PHE A 222 -10.10 -24.79 11.93
CA PHE A 222 -8.79 -24.21 11.68
C PHE A 222 -8.02 -25.05 10.64
N PRO A 223 -7.43 -24.44 9.59
CA PRO A 223 -6.84 -25.18 8.49
C PRO A 223 -5.57 -25.92 8.90
N THR A 224 -5.43 -27.18 8.47
CA THR A 224 -4.15 -27.89 8.57
C THR A 224 -3.17 -27.39 7.51
N LEU A 225 -1.88 -27.74 7.61
CA LEU A 225 -0.91 -27.46 6.56
C LEU A 225 -1.33 -28.02 5.20
N ASN A 226 -1.92 -29.22 5.17
CA ASN A 226 -2.39 -29.83 3.92
C ASN A 226 -3.59 -29.07 3.34
N ASP A 227 -4.48 -28.55 4.19
CA ASP A 227 -5.57 -27.69 3.73
C ASP A 227 -5.04 -26.37 3.17
N MET A 228 -4.11 -25.72 3.86
CA MET A 228 -3.48 -24.50 3.38
C MET A 228 -2.79 -24.71 2.03
N LYS A 229 -2.05 -25.80 1.84
CA LYS A 229 -1.45 -26.18 0.54
C LYS A 229 -2.49 -26.38 -0.56
N ARG A 230 -3.62 -27.00 -0.24
CA ARG A 230 -4.70 -27.24 -1.19
C ARG A 230 -5.39 -25.94 -1.59
N ILE A 231 -5.59 -25.02 -0.64
CA ILE A 231 -6.34 -23.77 -0.83
C ILE A 231 -5.47 -22.69 -1.48
N VAL A 232 -4.26 -22.45 -0.95
CA VAL A 232 -3.37 -21.36 -1.35
C VAL A 232 -2.49 -21.80 -2.52
N LYS A 233 -2.86 -21.39 -3.73
CA LYS A 233 -2.17 -21.81 -4.96
C LYS A 233 -0.83 -21.12 -5.19
N ASN A 234 -0.72 -19.85 -4.84
CA ASN A 234 0.46 -19.02 -5.12
C ASN A 234 0.89 -18.28 -3.84
N PRO A 235 1.40 -18.99 -2.81
CA PRO A 235 1.83 -18.32 -1.59
C PRO A 235 3.09 -17.50 -1.82
N VAL A 236 3.20 -16.39 -1.10
CA VAL A 236 4.39 -15.54 -1.06
C VAL A 236 4.67 -15.18 0.38
N ALA A 237 5.94 -15.21 0.80
CA ALA A 237 6.37 -14.56 2.03
C ALA A 237 7.56 -13.64 1.77
N TYR A 238 7.60 -12.52 2.47
CA TYR A 238 8.78 -11.69 2.63
C TYR A 238 9.18 -11.73 4.10
N ARG A 239 10.31 -12.37 4.40
CA ARG A 239 10.94 -12.30 5.72
C ARG A 239 12.07 -11.29 5.65
N TYR A 240 12.18 -10.44 6.65
CA TYR A 240 13.18 -9.38 6.67
C TYR A 240 13.62 -9.05 8.09
N LYS A 241 14.86 -8.58 8.20
CA LYS A 241 15.48 -8.19 9.46
C LYS A 241 15.75 -6.69 9.45
N HIS A 242 15.32 -6.03 10.52
CA HIS A 242 15.63 -4.63 10.78
C HIS A 242 17.02 -4.50 11.41
N ALA A 243 17.67 -3.34 11.25
CA ALA A 243 19.02 -3.10 11.77
C ALA A 243 19.14 -3.16 13.30
N ASP A 244 18.00 -3.06 14.01
CA ASP A 244 17.89 -3.20 15.46
C ASP A 244 17.61 -4.63 15.93
N GLY A 245 17.53 -5.60 14.99
CA GLY A 245 17.32 -7.02 15.28
C GLY A 245 15.88 -7.50 15.21
N LEU A 246 14.88 -6.61 15.04
CA LEU A 246 13.48 -7.03 14.85
C LEU A 246 13.37 -7.92 13.60
N MET A 247 12.67 -9.03 13.73
CA MET A 247 12.24 -9.86 12.60
C MET A 247 10.84 -9.47 12.15
N SER A 248 10.60 -9.42 10.85
CA SER A 248 9.26 -9.18 10.31
C SER A 248 8.96 -10.14 9.17
N THR A 249 7.72 -10.62 9.11
CA THR A 249 7.26 -11.53 8.05
C THR A 249 5.91 -11.07 7.51
N MET A 250 5.84 -10.79 6.21
CA MET A 250 4.58 -10.60 5.50
C MET A 250 4.29 -11.85 4.68
N ILE A 251 3.08 -12.39 4.78
CA ILE A 251 2.65 -13.58 4.05
C ILE A 251 1.39 -13.28 3.24
N LEU A 252 1.40 -13.62 1.96
CA LEU A 252 0.23 -13.70 1.09
C LEU A 252 -0.31 -15.13 1.07
N MET A 253 -1.53 -15.32 1.58
CA MET A 253 -2.28 -16.58 1.56
C MET A 253 -3.57 -16.45 0.76
N SER A 254 -3.48 -15.94 -0.48
CA SER A 254 -4.62 -15.76 -1.37
C SER A 254 -5.45 -17.02 -1.55
N GLY A 255 -6.75 -16.88 -1.31
CA GLY A 255 -7.72 -17.98 -1.32
C GLY A 255 -8.05 -18.52 0.07
N LEU A 256 -7.18 -18.34 1.07
CA LEU A 256 -7.44 -18.76 2.45
C LEU A 256 -8.17 -17.69 3.27
N LEU A 257 -7.89 -16.42 3.02
CA LEU A 257 -8.56 -15.28 3.66
C LEU A 257 -8.75 -14.16 2.64
N ARG A 258 -9.65 -13.22 2.96
CA ARG A 258 -10.07 -12.09 2.11
C ARG A 258 -10.35 -10.83 2.94
N ASP A 259 -9.66 -10.64 4.06
CA ASP A 259 -9.88 -9.48 4.93
C ASP A 259 -9.32 -8.22 4.27
N ASP A 260 -10.20 -7.33 3.79
CA ASP A 260 -9.89 -5.96 3.36
C ASP A 260 -10.82 -4.93 4.00
N ARG A 261 -10.57 -3.67 3.66
CA ARG A 261 -11.29 -2.48 4.16
C ARG A 261 -12.81 -2.55 3.96
N ASP A 262 -13.33 -3.38 3.06
CA ASP A 262 -14.75 -3.41 2.72
C ASP A 262 -15.56 -4.41 3.57
N ARG A 263 -14.92 -5.07 4.57
CA ARG A 263 -15.59 -6.04 5.45
C ARG A 263 -15.20 -5.96 6.95
N LEU A 264 -14.67 -4.82 7.40
CA LEU A 264 -14.52 -4.49 8.82
C LEU A 264 -15.70 -3.68 9.35
#